data_AF-A0A7S0UCG9-F1
#
_entry.id   AF-A0A7S0UCG9-F1
#
_cell.length_a   1.000
_cell.length_b   1.000
_cell.length_c   1.000
_cell.angle_alpha   90.00
_cell.angle_beta   90.00
_cell.angle_gamma   90.00
#
_symmetry.space_group_name_H-M   'P 1'
#
loop_
_entity.id
_entity.type
_entity.pdbx_description
1 polymer ?
#
loop_
_entity_poly.entity_id
_entity_poly.type
_entity_poly.pdbx_seq_one_letter_code
_entity_poly.pdbx_strand_id
1 'polypeptide(L)'
;ARELRKPLDHSALVAKPCCKREAWFYRNGGSLKQFAPRFHGIKRSDTGVPAVLLEDLTSGYRRPCVLDVKMGVCTAAPDRTAVKQARCKQKDKQTTTGSVGARICGLRAYQVESGEYTMYDKVWGNQLKFDEFGDGIAKFFDNGSRRRRVLAK
;
A
#
# COMPACT_ATOMS: atom_id res chain seq x y z
N ALA A 1 -21.77 6.82 11.94
CA ALA A 1 -21.26 6.90 10.54
C ALA A 1 -20.93 8.34 10.12
N ARG A 2 -21.67 9.35 10.58
CA ARG A 2 -21.46 10.79 10.24
C ARG A 2 -20.16 11.42 10.76
N GLU A 3 -19.47 10.81 11.72
CA GLU A 3 -18.31 11.43 12.39
C GLU A 3 -16.94 11.24 11.67
N LEU A 4 -16.87 10.55 10.53
CA LEU A 4 -15.58 10.15 9.95
C LEU A 4 -15.00 11.09 8.88
N ARG A 5 -15.78 12.05 8.38
CA ARG A 5 -15.34 12.93 7.28
C ARG A 5 -14.90 14.29 7.82
N LYS A 6 -13.64 14.66 7.57
CA LYS A 6 -13.24 16.07 7.49
C LYS A 6 -13.63 16.58 6.09
N PRO A 7 -13.72 17.89 5.87
CA PRO A 7 -13.73 18.43 4.51
C PRO A 7 -12.57 17.80 3.73
N LEU A 8 -12.85 17.29 2.53
CA LEU A 8 -11.82 16.72 1.66
C LEU A 8 -10.89 17.85 1.24
N ASP A 9 -9.64 17.79 1.71
CA ASP A 9 -8.60 18.69 1.24
C ASP A 9 -7.93 18.08 0.00
N HIS A 10 -8.38 18.53 -1.17
CA HIS A 10 -7.85 18.12 -2.46
C HIS A 10 -6.49 18.77 -2.81
N SER A 11 -5.94 19.60 -1.91
CA SER A 11 -4.64 20.27 -2.10
C SER A 11 -3.47 19.52 -1.45
N ALA A 12 -3.74 18.52 -0.60
CA ALA A 12 -2.70 17.72 0.03
C ALA A 12 -1.97 16.83 -0.99
N LEU A 13 -0.65 17.02 -1.08
CA LEU A 13 0.24 16.29 -1.99
C LEU A 13 1.33 15.53 -1.22
N VAL A 14 1.64 14.34 -1.69
CA VAL A 14 2.79 13.54 -1.26
C VAL A 14 3.92 13.70 -2.28
N ALA A 15 5.07 14.20 -1.83
CA ALA A 15 6.30 14.20 -2.60
C ALA A 15 7.06 12.88 -2.36
N LYS A 16 7.09 12.00 -3.35
CA LYS A 16 7.74 10.69 -3.25
C LYS A 16 9.02 10.66 -4.12
N PRO A 17 10.21 10.56 -3.52
CA PRO A 17 11.44 10.31 -4.27
C PRO A 17 11.26 9.07 -5.17
N CYS A 18 11.55 9.23 -6.46
CA CYS A 18 11.16 8.23 -7.45
C CYS A 18 12.34 7.83 -8.34
N CYS A 19 12.27 6.60 -8.84
CA CYS A 19 13.18 6.13 -9.89
C CYS A 19 12.63 6.47 -11.28
N LYS A 20 13.49 6.39 -12.31
CA LYS A 20 13.10 6.65 -13.71
C LYS A 20 11.89 5.82 -14.16
N ARG A 21 11.81 4.55 -13.71
CA ARG A 21 10.71 3.63 -14.05
C ARG A 21 9.37 4.09 -13.47
N GLU A 22 9.35 4.54 -12.23
CA GLU A 22 8.14 5.05 -11.58
C GLU A 22 7.68 6.37 -12.19
N ALA A 23 8.61 7.31 -12.42
CA ALA A 23 8.32 8.56 -13.11
C ALA A 23 7.74 8.33 -14.51
N TRP A 24 8.29 7.36 -15.26
CA TRP A 24 7.79 7.00 -16.58
C TRP A 24 6.37 6.43 -16.51
N PHE A 25 6.07 5.56 -15.52
CA PHE A 25 4.73 5.01 -15.33
C PHE A 25 3.69 6.11 -15.08
N TYR A 26 3.96 7.06 -14.19
CA TYR A 26 3.02 8.16 -13.95
C TYR A 26 2.82 9.08 -15.17
N ARG A 27 3.84 9.22 -16.03
CA ARG A 27 3.72 9.96 -17.30
C ARG A 27 3.00 9.19 -18.39
N ASN A 28 3.18 7.88 -18.50
CA ASN A 28 2.82 7.11 -19.70
C ASN A 28 1.95 5.87 -19.47
N GLY A 29 1.57 5.55 -18.23
CA GLY A 29 0.90 4.29 -17.84
C GLY A 29 -0.51 4.05 -18.38
N GLY A 30 -0.97 4.80 -19.40
CA GLY A 30 -2.25 4.59 -20.06
C GLY A 30 -3.46 4.51 -19.12
N SER A 31 -4.31 3.51 -19.34
CA SER A 31 -5.53 3.27 -18.56
C SER A 31 -5.28 2.87 -17.10
N LEU A 32 -4.10 2.33 -16.77
CA LEU A 32 -3.77 1.91 -15.40
C LEU A 32 -3.70 3.09 -14.43
N LYS A 33 -3.51 4.31 -14.93
CA LYS A 33 -3.48 5.52 -14.11
C LYS A 33 -4.77 5.76 -13.32
N GLN A 34 -5.91 5.24 -13.78
CA GLN A 34 -7.19 5.37 -13.05
C GLN A 34 -7.20 4.64 -11.71
N PHE A 35 -6.29 3.68 -11.51
CA PHE A 35 -6.13 2.92 -10.28
C PHE A 35 -4.94 3.40 -9.42
N ALA A 36 -4.20 4.40 -9.89
CA ALA A 36 -3.05 4.98 -9.20
C ALA A 36 -3.42 6.35 -8.60
N PRO A 37 -2.66 6.83 -7.60
CA PRO A 37 -2.81 8.21 -7.13
C PRO A 37 -2.70 9.20 -8.28
N ARG A 38 -3.56 10.22 -8.29
CA ARG A 38 -3.50 11.33 -9.24
C ARG A 38 -2.10 11.97 -9.24
N PHE A 39 -1.54 12.11 -10.43
CA PHE A 39 -0.20 12.64 -10.66
C PHE A 39 -0.23 14.15 -10.92
N HIS A 40 0.57 14.91 -10.17
CA HIS A 40 0.63 16.38 -10.21
C HIS A 40 1.92 16.92 -10.84
N GLY A 41 2.85 16.05 -11.23
CA GLY A 41 4.12 16.44 -11.85
C GLY A 41 5.33 15.90 -11.09
N ILE A 42 6.52 16.33 -11.53
CA ILE A 42 7.79 15.95 -10.90
C ILE A 42 8.47 17.22 -10.39
N LYS A 43 8.82 17.22 -9.11
CA LYS A 43 9.61 18.28 -8.48
C LYS A 43 11.04 17.78 -8.32
N ARG A 44 12.02 18.61 -8.69
CA ARG A 44 13.42 18.39 -8.33
C ARG A 44 13.61 18.87 -6.89
N SER A 45 14.13 18.02 -6.02
CA SER A 45 14.55 18.42 -4.67
C SER A 45 15.94 19.03 -4.72
N ASP A 46 16.29 19.79 -3.67
CA ASP A 46 17.62 20.36 -3.48
C ASP A 46 18.70 19.27 -3.33
N THR A 47 18.29 18.05 -2.95
CA THR A 47 19.15 16.85 -2.90
C THR A 47 19.43 16.22 -4.27
N GLY A 48 18.89 16.78 -5.36
CA GLY A 48 19.12 16.33 -6.74
C GLY A 48 18.31 15.10 -7.17
N VAL A 49 17.57 14.46 -6.25
CA VAL A 49 16.73 13.28 -6.55
C VAL A 49 15.33 13.74 -6.97
N PRO A 50 14.84 13.39 -8.18
CA PRO A 50 13.50 13.77 -8.59
C PRO A 50 12.43 13.07 -7.73
N ALA A 51 11.40 13.82 -7.36
CA ALA A 51 10.23 13.31 -6.66
C ALA A 51 8.97 13.47 -7.53
N VAL A 52 8.12 12.44 -7.57
CA VAL A 52 6.76 12.58 -8.10
C VAL A 52 5.87 13.23 -7.06
N LEU A 53 5.02 14.16 -7.49
CA LEU A 53 3.97 14.75 -6.68
C LEU A 53 2.68 13.97 -6.94
N LEU A 54 2.13 13.38 -5.89
CA LEU A 54 0.94 12.52 -5.95
C LEU A 54 -0.12 13.07 -5.01
N GLU A 55 -1.39 12.83 -5.30
CA GLU A 55 -2.45 13.08 -4.31
C GLU A 55 -2.23 12.26 -3.03
N ASP A 56 -2.55 12.85 -1.88
CA ASP A 56 -2.58 12.12 -0.62
C ASP A 56 -3.89 11.33 -0.49
N LEU A 57 -3.82 10.01 -0.67
CA LEU A 57 -4.95 9.09 -0.55
C LEU A 57 -5.55 9.04 0.87
N THR A 58 -4.83 9.53 1.87
CA THR A 58 -5.29 9.58 3.27
C THR A 58 -5.86 10.94 3.67
N SER A 59 -5.72 11.96 2.81
CA SER A 59 -6.28 13.29 3.04
C SER A 59 -7.81 13.22 3.19
N GLY A 60 -8.36 14.02 4.11
CA GLY A 60 -9.79 14.07 4.42
C GLY A 60 -10.31 12.94 5.34
N TYR A 61 -9.55 11.86 5.55
CA TYR A 61 -9.90 10.83 6.52
C TYR A 61 -9.49 11.24 7.93
N ARG A 62 -10.43 11.18 8.90
CA ARG A 62 -10.09 11.43 10.31
C ARG A 62 -9.29 10.29 10.93
N ARG A 63 -9.58 9.06 10.53
CA ARG A 63 -9.02 7.82 11.07
C ARG A 63 -8.61 6.88 9.93
N PRO A 64 -7.61 7.27 9.11
CA PRO A 64 -7.23 6.52 7.92
C PRO A 64 -6.71 5.14 8.33
N CYS A 65 -7.33 4.10 7.76
CA CYS A 65 -6.86 2.73 7.86
C CYS A 65 -6.13 2.39 6.56
N VAL A 66 -4.96 1.78 6.63
CA VAL A 66 -4.11 1.48 5.48
C VAL A 66 -3.76 0.01 5.48
N LEU A 67 -3.91 -0.63 4.32
CA LEU A 67 -3.45 -2.00 4.06
C LEU A 67 -2.53 -1.95 2.84
N ASP A 68 -1.29 -2.40 3.02
CA ASP A 68 -0.31 -2.57 1.96
C ASP A 68 -0.21 -4.05 1.60
N VAL A 69 -0.63 -4.38 0.37
CA VAL A 69 -0.52 -5.71 -0.21
C VAL A 69 0.40 -5.65 -1.41
N LYS A 70 1.46 -6.46 -1.37
CA LYS A 70 2.32 -6.67 -2.52
C LYS A 70 1.74 -7.77 -3.40
N MET A 71 1.47 -7.43 -4.65
CA MET A 71 0.88 -8.32 -5.66
C MET A 71 1.94 -8.95 -6.57
N GLY A 72 1.60 -10.10 -7.14
CA GLY A 72 2.39 -10.87 -8.12
C GLY A 72 2.97 -12.16 -7.55
N VAL A 73 3.19 -13.16 -8.42
CA VAL A 73 3.78 -14.46 -8.05
C VAL A 73 5.32 -14.47 -8.07
N CYS A 74 5.93 -13.44 -8.63
CA CYS A 74 7.39 -13.28 -8.71
C CYS A 74 7.78 -11.82 -8.53
N THR A 75 8.64 -11.53 -7.56
CA THR A 75 9.11 -10.18 -7.23
C THR A 75 10.57 -9.94 -7.62
N ALA A 76 11.20 -10.92 -8.24
CA ALA A 76 12.53 -10.80 -8.83
C ALA A 76 12.44 -10.11 -10.21
N ALA A 77 12.64 -8.80 -10.24
CA ALA A 77 12.71 -8.07 -11.49
C ALA A 77 14.00 -8.43 -12.28
N PRO A 78 13.92 -8.62 -13.61
CA PRO A 78 15.02 -9.14 -14.42
C PRO A 78 16.23 -8.20 -14.47
N ASP A 79 16.02 -6.90 -14.26
CA ASP A 79 17.05 -5.87 -14.25
C ASP A 79 17.82 -5.76 -12.91
N ARG A 80 17.55 -6.65 -11.95
CA ARG A 80 18.24 -6.68 -10.65
C ARG A 80 19.45 -7.60 -10.71
N THR A 81 20.45 -7.35 -9.84
CA THR A 81 21.61 -8.24 -9.69
C THR A 81 21.19 -9.66 -9.27
N ALA A 82 21.99 -10.67 -9.64
CA ALA A 82 21.71 -12.08 -9.32
C ALA A 82 21.43 -12.31 -7.82
N VAL A 83 22.21 -11.66 -6.95
CA VAL A 83 22.03 -11.71 -5.48
C VAL A 83 20.66 -11.17 -5.06
N LYS A 84 20.23 -10.03 -5.61
CA LYS A 84 18.91 -9.43 -5.32
C LYS A 84 17.77 -10.29 -5.85
N GLN A 85 17.94 -10.87 -7.04
CA GLN A 85 16.96 -11.79 -7.61
C GLN A 85 16.81 -13.05 -6.75
N ALA A 86 17.92 -13.68 -6.33
CA ALA A 86 17.91 -14.86 -5.47
C ALA A 86 17.20 -14.57 -4.14
N ARG A 87 17.48 -13.42 -3.52
CA ARG A 87 16.79 -12.98 -2.28
C ARG A 87 15.29 -12.77 -2.49
N CYS A 88 14.87 -12.19 -3.61
CA CYS A 88 13.44 -12.05 -3.93
C CYS A 88 12.78 -13.43 -4.10
N LYS A 89 13.38 -14.32 -4.90
CA LYS A 89 12.87 -15.68 -5.12
C LYS A 89 12.74 -16.46 -3.81
N GLN A 90 13.73 -16.36 -2.93
CA GLN A 90 13.67 -17.00 -1.61
C GLN A 90 12.50 -16.47 -0.77
N LYS A 91 12.29 -15.15 -0.76
CA LYS A 91 11.16 -14.53 -0.06
C LYS A 91 9.82 -14.95 -0.66
N ASP A 92 9.73 -15.02 -1.99
CA ASP A 92 8.49 -15.38 -2.66
C ASP A 92 8.10 -16.83 -2.33
N LYS A 93 9.09 -17.74 -2.18
CA LYS A 93 8.89 -19.12 -1.70
C LYS A 93 8.47 -19.21 -0.23
N GLN A 94 8.97 -18.32 0.62
CA GLN A 94 8.74 -18.35 2.07
C GLN A 94 7.45 -17.66 2.52
N THR A 95 6.78 -16.95 1.61
CA THR A 95 5.60 -16.14 1.90
C THR A 95 4.42 -16.58 1.03
N THR A 96 3.25 -16.01 1.26
CA THR A 96 2.05 -16.21 0.44
C THR A 96 2.20 -15.73 -1.01
N THR A 97 3.29 -15.06 -1.37
CA THR A 97 3.53 -14.61 -2.75
C THR A 97 3.47 -15.74 -3.77
N GLY A 98 4.13 -16.88 -3.49
CA GLY A 98 4.14 -18.01 -4.41
C GLY A 98 2.81 -18.75 -4.48
N SER A 99 2.09 -18.88 -3.36
CA SER A 99 0.87 -19.68 -3.26
C SER A 99 -0.42 -18.89 -3.56
N VAL A 100 -0.49 -17.62 -3.15
CA VAL A 100 -1.66 -16.74 -3.33
C VAL A 100 -1.44 -15.76 -4.49
N GLY A 101 -0.18 -15.45 -4.84
CA GLY A 101 0.12 -14.33 -5.75
C GLY A 101 0.04 -12.96 -5.08
N ALA A 102 -0.03 -12.92 -3.75
CA ALA A 102 -0.06 -11.69 -2.96
C ALA A 102 0.50 -11.94 -1.55
N ARG A 103 1.02 -10.88 -0.91
CA ARG A 103 1.40 -10.90 0.52
C ARG A 103 1.13 -9.58 1.21
N ILE A 104 0.72 -9.63 2.48
CA ILE A 104 0.51 -8.45 3.32
C ILE A 104 1.88 -7.91 3.75
N CYS A 105 2.13 -6.63 3.52
CA CYS A 105 3.38 -5.95 3.85
C CYS A 105 3.22 -4.93 4.99
N GLY A 106 1.99 -4.52 5.27
CA GLY A 106 1.65 -3.69 6.43
C GLY A 106 0.15 -3.52 6.55
N LEU A 107 -0.34 -3.41 7.79
CA LEU A 107 -1.73 -3.13 8.10
C LEU A 107 -1.78 -2.14 9.26
N ARG A 108 -2.56 -1.09 9.12
CA ARG A 108 -2.90 -0.15 10.19
C ARG A 108 -4.40 0.08 10.18
N ALA A 109 -5.08 -0.37 11.23
CA ALA A 109 -6.54 -0.30 11.34
C ALA A 109 -6.95 0.36 12.66
N TYR A 110 -7.83 1.35 12.59
CA TYR A 110 -8.37 2.01 13.77
C TYR A 110 -9.45 1.14 14.42
N GLN A 111 -9.34 0.95 15.74
CA GLN A 111 -10.27 0.23 16.59
C GLN A 111 -11.14 1.22 17.35
N VAL A 112 -12.46 1.08 17.20
CA VAL A 112 -13.43 2.03 17.78
C VAL A 112 -13.58 1.84 19.28
N GLU A 113 -13.53 0.59 19.75
CA GLU A 113 -13.74 0.27 21.16
C GLU A 113 -12.57 0.75 22.03
N SER A 114 -11.33 0.49 21.60
CA SER A 114 -10.14 0.97 22.33
C SER A 114 -9.75 2.40 21.98
N GLY A 115 -10.20 2.92 20.84
CA GLY A 115 -9.79 4.22 20.33
C GLY A 115 -8.37 4.25 19.76
N GLU A 116 -7.71 3.09 19.60
CA GLU A 116 -6.31 2.96 19.17
C GLU A 116 -6.17 2.35 17.77
N TYR A 117 -4.92 2.26 17.27
CA TYR A 117 -4.62 1.56 16.02
C TYR A 117 -3.99 0.20 16.29
N THR A 118 -4.54 -0.84 15.68
CA THR A 118 -3.81 -2.10 15.51
C THR A 118 -2.87 -1.96 14.33
N MET A 119 -1.62 -2.39 14.53
CA MET A 119 -0.58 -2.37 13.50
C MET A 119 0.01 -3.76 13.33
N TYR A 120 0.06 -4.23 12.09
CA TYR A 120 0.80 -5.42 11.71
C TYR A 120 1.83 -5.05 10.66
N ASP A 121 3.06 -5.49 10.88
CA ASP A 121 4.18 -5.17 10.03
C ASP A 121 4.42 -6.27 8.97
N LYS A 122 5.48 -6.07 8.19
CA LYS A 122 5.93 -7.05 7.21
C LYS A 122 6.36 -8.37 7.83
N VAL A 123 6.83 -8.39 9.09
CA VAL A 123 7.31 -9.61 9.74
C VAL A 123 6.13 -10.52 10.00
N TRP A 124 5.06 -9.96 10.58
CA TRP A 124 3.79 -10.66 10.74
C TRP A 124 3.22 -11.12 9.38
N GLY A 125 3.14 -10.23 8.40
CA GLY A 125 2.57 -10.57 7.08
C GLY A 125 3.34 -11.65 6.31
N ASN A 126 4.67 -11.75 6.51
CA ASN A 126 5.49 -12.80 5.90
C ASN A 126 5.29 -14.18 6.54
N GLN A 127 4.75 -14.26 7.76
CA GLN A 127 4.54 -15.54 8.47
C GLN A 127 3.26 -16.25 8.01
N LEU A 128 2.28 -15.48 7.51
CA LEU A 128 0.98 -16.00 7.05
C LEU A 128 1.13 -17.13 6.03
N LYS A 129 0.23 -18.11 6.13
CA LYS A 129 0.05 -19.20 5.18
C LYS A 129 -1.15 -18.94 4.26
N PHE A 130 -1.34 -19.85 3.30
CA PHE A 130 -2.40 -19.75 2.30
C PHE A 130 -3.78 -19.59 2.97
N ASP A 131 -4.12 -20.47 3.92
CA ASP A 131 -5.43 -20.46 4.60
C ASP A 131 -5.63 -19.25 5.52
N GLU A 132 -4.53 -18.68 6.04
CA GLU A 132 -4.58 -17.52 6.95
C GLU A 132 -4.63 -16.18 6.22
N PHE A 133 -4.37 -16.16 4.90
CA PHE A 133 -4.30 -14.93 4.14
C PHE A 133 -5.62 -14.17 4.15
N GLY A 134 -6.74 -14.89 3.98
CA GLY A 134 -8.09 -14.32 4.02
C GLY A 134 -8.40 -13.67 5.37
N ASP A 135 -8.06 -14.34 6.47
CA ASP A 135 -8.22 -13.80 7.82
C ASP A 135 -7.30 -12.60 8.07
N GLY A 136 -6.08 -12.63 7.51
CA GLY A 136 -5.18 -11.50 7.54
C GLY A 136 -5.75 -10.24 6.87
N ILE A 137 -6.43 -10.41 5.73
CA ILE A 137 -7.16 -9.32 5.06
C ILE A 137 -8.37 -8.89 5.90
N ALA A 138 -9.10 -9.83 6.51
CA ALA A 138 -10.29 -9.53 7.31
C ALA A 138 -9.97 -8.60 8.50
N LYS A 139 -8.76 -8.68 9.08
CA LYS A 139 -8.29 -7.77 10.12
C LYS A 139 -8.31 -6.29 9.71
N PHE A 140 -8.18 -5.98 8.42
CA PHE A 140 -8.26 -4.59 7.94
C PHE A 140 -9.69 -4.06 8.05
N PHE A 141 -10.68 -4.90 7.81
CA PHE A 141 -12.08 -4.52 7.90
C PHE A 141 -12.59 -4.51 9.34
N ASP A 142 -11.91 -5.16 10.27
CA ASP A 142 -12.29 -5.17 11.68
C ASP A 142 -12.01 -3.83 12.36
N ASN A 143 -13.02 -3.28 13.04
CA ASN A 143 -12.91 -2.05 13.84
C ASN A 143 -13.09 -2.29 15.35
N GLY A 144 -13.01 -3.55 15.79
CA GLY A 144 -13.10 -3.96 17.19
C GLY A 144 -14.53 -4.28 17.61
N SER A 145 -15.51 -3.65 16.95
CA SER A 145 -16.93 -3.86 17.21
C SER A 145 -17.62 -4.66 16.09
N ARG A 146 -17.23 -4.41 14.83
CA ARG A 146 -17.78 -5.09 13.65
C ARG A 146 -16.85 -5.00 12.44
N ARG A 147 -17.10 -5.82 11.42
CA ARG A 147 -16.49 -5.65 10.10
C ARG A 147 -17.08 -4.42 9.37
N ARG A 148 -16.21 -3.50 8.98
CA ARG A 148 -16.51 -2.36 8.10
C ARG A 148 -16.99 -2.89 6.75
N ARG A 149 -18.23 -2.57 6.38
CA ARG A 149 -18.76 -2.72 5.02
C ARG A 149 -18.35 -1.46 4.23
N VAL A 150 -17.87 -1.65 3.01
CA VAL A 150 -17.20 -0.71 2.09
C VAL A 150 -17.48 0.79 2.33
N LEU A 151 -16.41 1.58 2.29
CA LEU A 151 -16.39 3.04 2.35
C LEU A 151 -17.18 3.62 1.16
N ALA A 152 -18.30 4.29 1.44
CA ALA A 152 -18.87 5.24 0.50
C ALA A 152 -17.78 6.29 0.14
N LYS A 153 -17.69 6.67 -1.14
CA LYS A 153 -17.01 7.90 -1.55
C LYS A 153 -17.75 9.12 -1.03
#